data_AF-A0A0Q4Q6U6-F1
#
_entry.id   AF-A0A0Q4Q6U6-F1
#
_cell.length_a   1.000
_cell.length_b   1.000
_cell.length_c   1.000
_cell.angle_alpha   90.00
_cell.angle_beta   90.00
_cell.angle_gamma   90.00
#
_symmetry.space_group_name_H-M   'P 1'
#
loop_
_entity.id
_entity.type
_entity.pdbx_description
1 polymer ?
#
loop_
_entity_poly.entity_id
_entity_poly.type
_entity_poly.pdbx_seq_one_letter_code
_entity_poly.pdbx_strand_id
1 'polypeptide(L)'
;MIAHRLEGRAGFAANAVADRVDRFLTPREITDLGTHLASNDPFMQDEVRDTGVRMLDGSRWLVERVTGHDYKIVERANPNEGPIYTTGMAMLRLTGWKFGKIY
;
A
#
# COMPACT_ATOMS: atom_id res chain seq x y z
N MET A 1 12.51 6.65 5.20
CA MET A 1 11.37 6.19 4.38
C MET A 1 11.71 6.49 2.94
N ILE A 2 11.57 5.46 2.11
CA ILE A 2 11.86 5.54 0.68
C ILE A 2 10.56 5.20 -0.04
N ALA A 3 10.17 6.03 -1.00
CA ALA A 3 9.02 5.78 -1.86
C ALA A 3 9.35 6.18 -3.30
N HIS A 4 8.86 5.38 -4.24
CA HIS A 4 8.99 5.62 -5.67
C HIS A 4 7.59 5.62 -6.30
N ARG A 5 7.29 6.64 -7.10
CA ARG A 5 6.10 6.68 -7.95
C ARG A 5 6.54 6.27 -9.34
N LEU A 6 5.90 5.26 -9.92
CA LEU A 6 6.16 4.83 -11.28
C LEU A 6 5.21 5.53 -12.25
N GLU A 7 5.66 5.87 -13.45
CA GLU A 7 4.85 6.58 -14.46
C GLU A 7 3.71 5.74 -15.04
N GLY A 8 3.72 4.41 -14.83
CA GLY A 8 2.58 3.56 -15.14
C GLY A 8 2.18 3.53 -16.62
N ARG A 9 3.13 3.75 -17.56
CA ARG A 9 2.87 3.50 -18.98
C ARG A 9 2.88 2.00 -19.23
N ALA A 10 1.70 1.37 -19.08
CA ALA A 10 1.39 -0.03 -19.36
C ALA A 10 2.35 -0.71 -20.37
N GLY A 11 3.43 -1.30 -19.86
CA GLY A 11 4.36 -2.11 -20.64
C GLY A 11 5.47 -1.39 -21.44
N PHE A 12 5.52 -0.06 -21.54
CA PHE A 12 6.51 0.63 -22.40
C PHE A 12 7.67 1.30 -21.66
N ALA A 13 7.51 1.60 -20.36
CA ALA A 13 8.56 2.19 -19.54
C ALA A 13 8.47 1.66 -18.09
N ALA A 14 8.68 0.36 -17.93
CA ALA A 14 8.52 -0.33 -16.63
C ALA A 14 9.39 0.25 -15.50
N ASN A 15 10.41 1.05 -15.84
CA ASN A 15 11.40 1.57 -14.89
C ASN A 15 11.41 3.11 -14.78
N ALA A 16 10.47 3.81 -15.42
CA ALA A 16 10.40 5.26 -15.34
C ALA A 16 9.82 5.68 -13.97
N VAL A 17 10.69 6.22 -13.12
CA VAL A 17 10.32 6.81 -11.83
C VAL A 17 9.84 8.23 -12.09
N ALA A 18 8.54 8.44 -11.87
CA ALA A 18 7.88 9.75 -11.96
C ALA A 18 8.27 10.68 -10.80
N ASP A 19 8.49 10.10 -9.62
CA ASP A 19 8.80 10.84 -8.40
C ASP A 19 9.47 9.93 -7.37
N ARG A 20 10.32 10.50 -6.51
CA ARG A 20 10.99 9.78 -5.42
C ARG A 20 11.01 10.63 -4.16
N VAL A 21 10.65 10.00 -3.05
CA VAL A 21 10.82 10.56 -1.70
C VAL A 21 11.83 9.71 -0.95
N ASP A 22 12.84 10.36 -0.39
CA ASP A 22 13.85 9.75 0.47
C ASP A 22 14.13 10.68 1.65
N ARG A 23 13.48 10.39 2.79
CA ARG A 23 13.58 11.23 3.98
C ARG A 23 13.33 10.44 5.25
N PHE A 24 13.74 11.01 6.38
CA PHE A 24 13.31 10.51 7.68
C PHE A 24 11.83 10.82 7.93
N LEU A 25 11.16 9.88 8.61
CA LEU A 25 9.85 10.15 9.19
C LEU A 25 10.04 10.95 10.47
N THR A 26 9.14 11.88 10.73
CA THR A 26 9.08 12.60 12.00
C THR A 26 8.63 11.66 13.13
N PRO A 27 8.93 11.96 14.40
CA PRO A 27 8.47 11.14 15.52
C PRO A 27 6.95 10.95 15.54
N ARG A 28 6.19 12.00 15.17
CA ARG A 28 4.73 11.93 15.07
C ARG A 28 4.29 10.96 13.98
N GLU A 29 4.89 11.02 12.78
CA GLU A 29 4.57 10.11 11.69
C GLU A 29 4.86 8.64 12.05
N ILE A 30 5.94 8.38 12.81
CA ILE A 30 6.29 7.04 13.28
C ILE A 30 5.22 6.53 14.25
N THR A 31 4.86 7.34 15.26
CA THR A 31 3.84 6.97 16.25
C THR A 31 2.47 6.78 15.63
N ASP A 32 2.07 7.67 14.72
CA ASP A 32 0.77 7.61 14.03
C ASP A 32 0.71 6.34 13.16
N LEU A 33 1.78 6.03 12.40
CA LEU A 33 1.86 4.80 11.60
C LEU A 33 1.83 3.55 12.48
N GLY A 34 2.60 3.52 13.58
CA GLY A 34 2.64 2.39 14.50
C GLY A 34 1.28 2.11 15.14
N THR A 35 0.60 3.16 15.61
CA THR A 35 -0.75 3.06 16.18
C THR A 35 -1.76 2.58 15.14
N HIS A 36 -1.64 3.08 13.90
CA HIS A 36 -2.50 2.68 12.81
C HIS A 36 -2.35 1.19 12.48
N LEU A 37 -1.12 0.71 12.32
CA LEU A 37 -0.82 -0.70 12.03
C LEU A 37 -1.23 -1.64 13.16
N ALA A 38 -1.10 -1.22 14.43
CA ALA A 38 -1.59 -1.99 15.57
C ALA A 38 -3.12 -2.14 15.58
N SER A 39 -3.84 -1.11 15.10
CA SER A 39 -5.31 -1.08 15.08
C SER A 39 -5.93 -1.63 13.79
N ASN A 40 -5.15 -1.66 12.70
CA ASN A 40 -5.59 -2.03 11.35
C ASN A 40 -4.55 -2.96 10.69
N ASP A 41 -4.14 -4.03 11.39
CA ASP A 41 -3.12 -4.94 10.87
C ASP A 41 -3.61 -5.59 9.55
N PRO A 42 -2.99 -5.30 8.39
CA PRO A 42 -3.40 -5.89 7.12
C PRO A 42 -3.15 -7.42 7.07
N PHE A 43 -2.35 -7.97 7.98
CA PHE A 43 -1.98 -9.39 8.05
C PHE A 43 -2.87 -10.22 8.99
N MET A 44 -3.75 -9.58 9.76
CA MET A 44 -4.67 -10.26 10.69
C MET A 44 -6.07 -10.44 10.09
N GLN A 45 -6.24 -10.15 8.79
CA GLN A 45 -7.50 -10.44 8.10
C GLN A 45 -7.61 -11.95 7.85
N ASP A 46 -8.77 -12.54 8.18
CA ASP A 46 -9.16 -13.83 7.63
C ASP A 46 -9.09 -13.76 6.10
N GLU A 47 -8.71 -14.86 5.44
CA GLU A 47 -8.78 -14.97 3.99
C GLU A 47 -10.20 -14.65 3.54
N VAL A 48 -10.41 -13.44 2.99
CA VAL A 48 -11.67 -13.08 2.37
C VAL A 48 -11.83 -14.02 1.18
N ARG A 49 -12.89 -14.84 1.23
CA ARG A 49 -13.26 -15.76 0.15
C ARG A 49 -13.14 -15.03 -1.19
N ASP A 50 -12.43 -15.66 -2.12
CA ASP A 50 -12.46 -15.28 -3.53
C ASP A 50 -13.94 -15.10 -3.94
N THR A 51 -14.34 -13.87 -4.21
CA THR A 51 -15.74 -13.54 -4.55
C THR A 51 -16.08 -13.99 -5.97
N GLY A 52 -15.14 -14.60 -6.70
CA GLY A 52 -15.33 -15.03 -8.08
C GLY A 52 -15.47 -13.86 -9.07
N VAL A 53 -15.32 -12.62 -8.60
CA VAL A 53 -15.37 -11.43 -9.44
C VAL A 53 -14.02 -11.30 -10.16
N ARG A 54 -13.96 -11.82 -11.38
CA ARG A 54 -12.90 -11.48 -12.34
C ARG A 54 -12.99 -10.00 -12.68
N MET A 55 -12.27 -9.15 -11.96
CA MET A 55 -12.22 -7.72 -12.24
C MET A 55 -11.20 -7.44 -13.35
N LEU A 56 -11.66 -6.80 -14.42
CA LEU A 56 -10.88 -6.44 -15.62
C LEU A 56 -10.17 -5.08 -15.48
N ASP A 57 -10.58 -4.24 -14.52
CA ASP A 57 -10.07 -2.90 -14.28
C ASP A 57 -9.94 -2.54 -12.79
N GLY A 58 -9.05 -1.58 -12.51
CA GLY A 58 -8.85 -1.02 -11.19
C GLY A 58 -7.43 -1.16 -10.63
N SER A 59 -7.27 -0.99 -9.32
CA SER A 59 -5.99 -1.00 -8.64
C SER A 59 -5.76 -2.34 -7.92
N ARG A 60 -4.52 -2.82 -7.97
CA ARG A 60 -4.08 -4.00 -7.23
C ARG A 60 -3.16 -3.53 -6.13
N TRP A 61 -3.52 -3.83 -4.90
CA TRP A 61 -2.73 -3.49 -3.72
C TRP A 61 -2.01 -4.74 -3.23
N LEU A 62 -0.72 -4.57 -2.97
CA LEU A 62 0.17 -5.57 -2.40
C LEU A 62 0.80 -4.94 -1.16
N VAL A 63 0.64 -5.57 -0.01
CA VAL A 63 1.29 -5.17 1.23
C VAL A 63 2.19 -6.31 1.68
N GLU A 64 3.47 -6.00 1.84
CA GLU A 64 4.48 -6.97 2.23
C GLU A 64 5.09 -6.57 3.58
N ARG A 65 5.32 -7.56 4.43
CA ARG A 65 6.03 -7.41 5.69
C ARG A 65 7.17 -8.40 5.77
N VAL A 66 8.33 -7.90 6.18
CA VAL A 66 9.50 -8.69 6.52
C VAL A 66 9.82 -8.43 7.99
N THR A 67 9.78 -9.48 8.82
CA THR A 67 10.16 -9.41 10.23
C THR A 67 11.16 -10.52 10.54
N GLY A 68 12.45 -10.20 10.57
CA GLY A 68 13.51 -11.20 10.72
C GLY A 68 13.48 -12.21 9.55
N HIS A 69 13.11 -13.46 9.84
CA HIS A 69 12.91 -14.52 8.83
C HIS A 69 11.44 -14.75 8.43
N ASP A 70 10.49 -14.02 9.03
CA ASP A 70 9.07 -14.07 8.66
C ASP A 70 8.83 -13.14 7.47
N TYR A 71 8.27 -13.69 6.39
CA TYR A 71 7.83 -12.94 5.22
C TYR A 71 6.36 -13.21 4.98
N LYS A 72 5.56 -12.14 4.96
CA LYS A 72 4.13 -12.22 4.70
C LYS A 72 3.76 -11.24 3.59
N ILE A 73 2.92 -11.71 2.69
CA ILE A 73 2.30 -10.90 1.64
C ILE A 73 0.79 -10.99 1.84
N VAL A 74 0.11 -9.85 1.73
CA VAL A 74 -1.33 -9.82 1.50
C VAL A 74 -1.60 -8.97 0.28
N GLU A 75 -2.51 -9.47 -0.55
CA GLU A 75 -2.87 -8.87 -1.80
C GLU A 75 -4.38 -8.74 -1.93
N ARG A 76 -4.84 -7.60 -2.46
CA ARG A 76 -6.25 -7.37 -2.80
C ARG A 76 -6.38 -6.59 -4.09
N ALA A 77 -7.37 -7.00 -4.89
CA ALA A 77 -7.88 -6.20 -5.98
C ALA A 77 -8.94 -5.23 -5.45
N ASN A 78 -8.84 -3.98 -5.88
CA ASN A 78 -9.77 -2.89 -5.61
C ASN A 78 -10.26 -2.72 -4.15
N PRO A 79 -9.37 -2.71 -3.13
CA PRO A 79 -9.79 -2.53 -1.76
C PRO A 79 -10.26 -1.08 -1.57
N ASN A 80 -11.57 -0.87 -1.42
CA ASN A 80 -12.15 0.44 -1.14
C ASN A 80 -12.30 0.71 0.37
N GLU A 81 -12.12 -0.33 1.19
CA GLU A 81 -12.26 -0.29 2.65
C GLU A 81 -11.41 -1.38 3.34
N GLY A 82 -11.37 -1.34 4.67
CA GLY A 82 -10.68 -2.33 5.49
C GLY A 82 -9.16 -2.12 5.65
N PRO A 83 -8.51 -2.95 6.49
CA PRO A 83 -7.11 -2.78 6.90
C PRO A 83 -6.07 -2.57 5.77
N ILE A 84 -6.26 -3.19 4.60
CA ILE A 84 -5.33 -3.05 3.47
C ILE A 84 -5.45 -1.68 2.82
N TYR A 85 -6.69 -1.23 2.55
CA TYR A 85 -6.92 0.11 2.02
C TYR A 85 -6.47 1.18 3.01
N THR A 86 -6.83 1.04 4.30
CA THR A 86 -6.48 2.04 5.32
C THR A 86 -4.97 2.12 5.54
N THR A 87 -4.30 0.98 5.65
CA THR A 87 -2.83 0.91 5.77
C THR A 87 -2.15 1.49 4.54
N GLY A 88 -2.58 1.06 3.36
CA GLY A 88 -2.03 1.54 2.10
C GLY A 88 -2.17 3.06 1.96
N MET A 89 -3.33 3.62 2.25
CA MET A 89 -3.56 5.07 2.25
C MET A 89 -2.74 5.79 3.31
N ALA A 90 -2.56 5.21 4.51
CA ALA A 90 -1.69 5.78 5.54
C ALA A 90 -0.23 5.87 5.05
N MET A 91 0.29 4.83 4.41
CA MET A 91 1.64 4.82 3.84
C MET A 91 1.79 5.83 2.69
N LEU A 92 0.81 5.90 1.78
CA LEU A 92 0.84 6.86 0.67
C LEU A 92 0.83 8.30 1.17
N ARG A 93 0.10 8.63 2.26
CA ARG A 93 0.09 9.98 2.83
C ARG A 93 1.47 10.43 3.31
N LEU A 94 2.34 9.52 3.76
CA LEU A 94 3.71 9.85 4.18
C LEU A 94 4.57 10.37 3.03
N THR A 95 4.22 10.07 1.78
CA THR A 95 4.92 10.60 0.59
C THR A 95 4.68 12.10 0.40
N GLY A 96 3.57 12.64 0.92
CA GLY A 96 3.10 14.00 0.60
C GLY A 96 2.52 14.16 -0.81
N TRP A 97 2.51 13.10 -1.63
CA TRP A 97 1.94 13.15 -2.98
C TRP A 97 0.42 13.35 -2.94
N LYS A 98 -0.08 14.06 -3.95
CA LYS A 98 -1.51 14.21 -4.18
C LYS A 98 -1.95 13.13 -5.16
N PHE A 99 -2.87 12.29 -4.70
CA PHE A 99 -3.48 11.25 -5.53
C PHE A 99 -4.93 11.62 -5.81
N GLY A 100 -5.42 11.23 -6.98
CA GLY A 100 -6.85 11.18 -7.25
C GLY A 100 -7.51 10.06 -6.46
N LYS A 101 -8.74 9.69 -6.85
CA LYS A 101 -9.40 8.53 -6.25
C LYS A 101 -8.61 7.26 -6.61
N ILE A 102 -8.14 6.56 -5.58
CA ILE A 102 -7.53 5.23 -5.70
C ILE A 102 -8.62 4.23 -5.31
N TYR A 103 -8.86 3.28 -6.20
CA TYR A 103 -9.83 2.20 -6.01
C TYR A 103 -9.17 0.99 -5.38
#